data_AF-A0A0G4KQA8-F1
#
_entry.id   AF-A0A0G4KQA8-F1
#
_cell.length_a   1.000
_cell.length_b   1.000
_cell.length_c   1.000
_cell.angle_alpha   90.00
_cell.angle_beta   90.00
_cell.angle_gamma   90.00
#
_symmetry.space_group_name_H-M   'P 1'
#
loop_
_entity.id
_entity.type
_entity.pdbx_description
1 polymer ?
#
loop_
_entity_poly.entity_id
_entity_poly.type
_entity_poly.pdbx_seq_one_letter_code
_entity_poly.pdbx_strand_id
1 'polypeptide(L)'
;MPEGRYEAYAKTEDFINHYIFPGGHLPTITQLLNHIVTESKGTLITEKVENIGGHYAKTLRLWKEEFMRNFDATIKPALLKEHPEMSEEGVDVFRRKWEYYFTYCEAGFATKTLGDAIITVGREGALELMEGIPL
;
A
#
# COMPACT_ATOMS: atom_id res chain seq x y z
N MET A 1 5.05 -3.78 7.03
CA MET A 1 4.55 -4.74 8.05
C MET A 1 5.27 -4.50 9.38
N PRO A 2 4.62 -4.55 10.55
CA PRO A 2 5.33 -4.53 11.84
C PRO A 2 6.25 -5.74 12.01
N GLU A 3 7.39 -5.54 12.65
CA GLU A 3 8.48 -6.52 12.78
C GLU A 3 7.98 -7.85 13.38
N GLY A 4 7.25 -7.80 14.49
CA GLY A 4 6.74 -9.00 15.17
C GLY A 4 5.70 -9.79 14.37
N ARG A 5 5.18 -9.23 13.27
CA ARG A 5 4.22 -9.90 12.38
C ARG A 5 4.84 -10.39 11.09
N TYR A 6 6.04 -9.90 10.75
CA TYR A 6 6.64 -10.10 9.44
C TYR A 6 6.87 -11.56 9.09
N GLU A 7 7.43 -12.35 10.01
CA GLU A 7 7.75 -13.75 9.71
C GLU A 7 6.51 -14.59 9.40
N ALA A 8 5.43 -14.39 10.17
CA ALA A 8 4.16 -15.04 9.91
C ALA A 8 3.58 -14.57 8.57
N TYR A 9 3.52 -13.26 8.34
CA TYR A 9 3.06 -12.66 7.09
C TYR A 9 3.79 -13.21 5.85
N ALA A 10 5.13 -13.26 5.88
CA ALA A 10 5.95 -13.64 4.73
C ALA A 10 5.82 -15.12 4.35
N LYS A 11 5.28 -15.96 5.25
CA LYS A 11 5.06 -17.40 5.02
C LYS A 11 3.61 -17.75 4.69
N THR A 12 2.71 -16.77 4.68
CA THR A 12 1.28 -16.99 4.48
C THR A 12 0.80 -16.35 3.19
N GLU A 13 0.02 -17.10 2.42
CA GLU A 13 -0.80 -16.55 1.34
C GLU A 13 -2.12 -16.07 1.95
N ASP A 14 -2.37 -14.76 1.92
CA ASP A 14 -3.60 -14.16 2.38
C ASP A 14 -4.49 -13.72 1.21
N PHE A 15 -5.65 -13.14 1.52
CA PHE A 15 -6.59 -12.63 0.51
C PHE A 15 -5.93 -11.62 -0.44
N ILE A 16 -5.02 -10.78 0.06
CA ILE A 16 -4.37 -9.73 -0.74
C ILE A 16 -3.43 -10.38 -1.74
N ASN A 17 -2.57 -11.30 -1.31
CA ASN A 17 -1.67 -12.01 -2.21
C ASN A 17 -2.46 -12.83 -3.24
N HIS A 18 -3.48 -13.56 -2.83
CA HIS A 18 -4.21 -14.46 -3.72
C HIS A 18 -5.06 -13.72 -4.77
N TYR A 19 -5.79 -12.67 -4.37
CA TYR A 19 -6.84 -12.07 -5.22
C TYR A 19 -6.54 -10.67 -5.75
N ILE A 20 -5.68 -9.89 -5.10
CA ILE A 20 -5.48 -8.46 -5.41
C ILE A 20 -4.09 -8.21 -5.99
N PHE A 21 -3.04 -8.65 -5.29
CA PHE A 21 -1.64 -8.46 -5.68
C PHE A 21 -0.84 -9.77 -5.59
N PRO A 22 -1.01 -10.70 -6.55
CA PRO A 22 -0.18 -11.90 -6.64
C PRO A 22 1.30 -11.56 -6.71
N GLY A 23 2.08 -12.13 -5.77
CA GLY A 23 3.50 -11.85 -5.63
C GLY A 23 3.85 -10.54 -4.88
N GLY A 24 2.85 -9.79 -4.42
CA GLY A 24 3.05 -8.60 -3.60
C GLY A 24 3.67 -8.91 -2.24
N HIS A 25 4.60 -8.07 -1.78
CA HIS A 25 5.32 -8.23 -0.52
C HIS A 25 5.45 -6.91 0.25
N LEU A 26 5.24 -6.95 1.56
CA LEU A 26 5.33 -5.80 2.47
C LEU A 26 6.52 -5.99 3.42
N PRO A 27 7.67 -5.36 3.16
CA PRO A 27 8.80 -5.41 4.07
C PRO A 27 8.52 -4.65 5.38
N THR A 28 9.38 -4.86 6.38
CA THR A 28 9.44 -4.00 7.56
C THR A 28 10.24 -2.72 7.26
N ILE A 29 10.03 -1.66 8.05
CA ILE A 29 10.82 -0.43 7.93
C ILE A 29 12.30 -0.72 8.23
N THR A 30 12.56 -1.53 9.25
CA THR A 30 13.92 -1.95 9.62
C THR A 30 14.62 -2.72 8.50
N GLN A 31 13.93 -3.62 7.79
CA GLN A 31 14.48 -4.29 6.62
C GLN A 31 14.85 -3.29 5.52
N LEU A 32 13.96 -2.36 5.20
CA LEU A 32 14.22 -1.34 4.18
C LEU A 32 15.44 -0.49 4.55
N LEU A 33 15.51 0.02 5.77
CA LEU A 33 16.64 0.83 6.24
C LEU A 33 17.96 0.05 6.23
N ASN A 34 17.94 -1.19 6.71
CA ASN A 34 19.13 -2.04 6.69
C ASN A 34 19.61 -2.27 5.26
N HIS A 35 18.72 -2.62 4.33
CA HIS A 35 19.07 -2.84 2.93
C HIS A 35 19.56 -1.56 2.24
N ILE A 36 18.96 -0.40 2.51
CA ILE A 36 19.46 0.89 1.99
C ILE A 36 20.92 1.07 2.37
N VAL A 37 21.29 0.81 3.63
CA VAL A 37 22.67 1.00 4.11
C VAL A 37 23.60 -0.08 3.55
N THR A 38 23.22 -1.37 3.63
CA THR A 38 24.11 -2.48 3.23
C THR A 38 24.35 -2.49 1.72
N GLU A 39 23.28 -2.37 0.92
CA GLU A 39 23.36 -2.48 -0.53
C GLU A 39 24.00 -1.24 -1.16
N SER A 40 23.82 -0.06 -0.53
CA SER A 40 24.52 1.15 -0.96
C SER A 40 25.97 1.23 -0.48
N LYS A 41 26.43 0.27 0.35
CA LYS A 41 27.73 0.30 1.03
C LYS A 41 27.95 1.59 1.83
N GLY A 42 26.89 2.08 2.48
CA GLY A 42 26.90 3.30 3.27
C GLY A 42 26.88 4.60 2.46
N THR A 43 26.73 4.55 1.13
CA THR A 43 26.70 5.76 0.30
C THR A 43 25.34 6.46 0.24
N LEU A 44 24.28 5.78 0.69
CA LEU A 44 22.96 6.39 0.92
C LEU A 44 22.75 6.55 2.43
N ILE A 45 22.61 7.80 2.86
CA ILE A 45 22.41 8.20 4.25
C ILE A 45 20.92 8.41 4.47
N THR A 46 20.37 7.84 5.54
CA THR A 46 18.96 8.05 5.88
C THR A 46 18.80 9.39 6.58
N GLU A 47 17.98 10.27 6.02
CA GLU A 47 17.77 11.63 6.52
C GLU A 47 16.46 11.75 7.28
N LYS A 48 15.41 11.08 6.79
CA LYS A 48 14.08 11.14 7.39
C LYS A 48 13.30 9.86 7.15
N VAL A 49 12.54 9.45 8.16
CA VAL A 49 11.55 8.36 8.06
C VAL A 49 10.23 8.87 8.61
N GLU A 50 9.21 8.91 7.76
CA GLU A 50 7.87 9.36 8.12
C GLU A 50 6.86 8.24 7.91
N ASN A 51 6.07 7.93 8.93
CA ASN A 51 4.97 6.98 8.79
C ASN A 51 3.66 7.73 8.55
N ILE A 52 3.11 7.57 7.35
CA ILE A 52 1.85 8.20 6.91
C ILE A 52 0.68 7.22 6.90
N GLY A 53 0.82 6.03 7.51
CA GLY A 53 -0.22 4.99 7.49
C GLY A 53 -1.60 5.45 8.00
N GLY A 54 -1.62 6.41 8.93
CA GLY A 54 -2.88 7.02 9.41
C GLY A 54 -3.66 7.75 8.31
N HIS A 55 -2.96 8.36 7.34
CA HIS A 55 -3.59 8.97 6.18
C HIS A 55 -4.15 7.91 5.22
N TYR A 56 -3.46 6.79 5.07
CA TYR A 56 -3.84 5.73 4.14
C TYR A 56 -5.18 5.05 4.49
N ALA A 57 -5.49 4.93 5.79
CA ALA A 57 -6.82 4.47 6.23
C ALA A 57 -7.95 5.36 5.68
N LYS A 58 -7.78 6.69 5.77
CA LYS A 58 -8.74 7.65 5.21
C LYS A 58 -8.80 7.55 3.68
N THR A 59 -7.67 7.39 3.02
CA THR A 59 -7.59 7.21 1.56
C THR A 59 -8.42 6.01 1.11
N LEU A 60 -8.25 4.84 1.73
CA LEU A 60 -8.98 3.62 1.38
C LEU A 60 -10.49 3.75 1.60
N ARG A 61 -10.89 4.44 2.67
CA ARG A 61 -12.31 4.76 2.92
C ARG A 61 -12.91 5.58 1.78
N LEU A 62 -12.25 6.68 1.41
CA LEU A 62 -12.72 7.56 0.33
C LEU A 62 -12.75 6.82 -1.02
N TRP A 63 -11.76 5.97 -1.29
CA TRP A 63 -11.75 5.15 -2.50
C TRP A 63 -12.91 4.15 -2.53
N LYS A 64 -13.22 3.49 -1.41
CA LYS A 64 -14.40 2.62 -1.31
C LYS A 64 -15.69 3.39 -1.57
N GLU A 65 -15.86 4.54 -0.93
CA GLU A 65 -17.04 5.38 -1.09
C GLU A 65 -17.24 5.80 -2.55
N GLU A 66 -16.17 6.26 -3.22
CA GLU A 66 -16.24 6.61 -4.64
C GLU A 66 -16.44 5.40 -5.54
N PHE A 67 -15.79 4.27 -5.26
CA PHE A 67 -15.99 3.03 -6.02
C PHE A 67 -17.45 2.60 -5.99
N MET A 68 -18.06 2.55 -4.81
CA MET A 68 -19.45 2.13 -4.65
C MET A 68 -20.43 3.13 -5.30
N ARG A 69 -20.18 4.44 -5.15
CA ARG A 69 -21.00 5.50 -5.75
C ARG A 69 -21.03 5.42 -7.28
N ASN A 70 -19.89 5.08 -7.89
CA ASN A 70 -19.72 5.07 -9.34
C ASN A 70 -19.84 3.65 -9.94
N PHE A 71 -20.17 2.64 -9.14
CA PHE A 71 -20.15 1.25 -9.59
C PHE A 71 -21.12 1.02 -10.76
N ASP A 72 -22.41 1.29 -10.56
CA ASP A 72 -23.43 1.00 -11.57
C ASP A 72 -23.37 1.93 -12.77
N ALA A 73 -23.05 3.21 -12.56
CA ALA A 73 -23.07 4.24 -13.59
C ALA A 73 -21.81 4.25 -14.48
N THR A 74 -20.68 3.72 -14.00
CA THR A 74 -19.39 3.86 -14.70
C THR A 74 -18.59 2.56 -14.72
N ILE A 75 -18.35 1.94 -13.56
CA ILE A 75 -17.43 0.80 -13.46
C ILE A 75 -18.04 -0.46 -14.08
N LYS A 76 -19.29 -0.81 -13.75
CA LYS A 76 -19.98 -1.98 -14.31
C LYS A 76 -20.09 -1.91 -15.85
N PRO A 77 -20.52 -0.80 -16.48
CA PRO A 77 -20.52 -0.68 -17.93
C PRO A 77 -19.13 -0.83 -18.57
N ALA A 78 -18.10 -0.25 -17.95
CA ALA A 78 -16.73 -0.39 -18.44
C ALA A 78 -16.23 -1.83 -18.31
N LEU A 79 -16.48 -2.47 -17.18
CA LEU A 79 -16.12 -3.86 -16.90
C LEU A 79 -16.78 -4.81 -17.91
N LEU A 80 -18.08 -4.68 -18.14
CA LEU A 80 -18.82 -5.50 -19.12
C LEU A 80 -18.41 -5.21 -20.56
N LYS A 81 -17.92 -4.01 -20.86
CA LYS A 81 -17.37 -3.69 -22.19
C LYS A 81 -16.03 -4.40 -22.42
N GLU A 82 -15.18 -4.47 -21.40
CA GLU A 82 -13.88 -5.16 -21.48
C GLU A 82 -14.02 -6.69 -21.38
N HIS A 83 -15.03 -7.16 -20.64
CA HIS A 83 -15.33 -8.56 -20.39
C HIS A 83 -16.80 -8.88 -20.75
N PRO A 84 -17.15 -8.91 -22.06
CA PRO A 84 -18.53 -9.07 -22.51
C PRO A 84 -19.16 -10.41 -22.14
N GLU A 85 -18.35 -11.44 -21.85
CA GLU A 85 -18.79 -12.76 -21.39
C GLU A 85 -19.06 -12.85 -19.89
N MET A 86 -18.77 -11.79 -19.12
CA MET A 86 -18.94 -11.79 -17.68
C MET A 86 -20.43 -11.86 -17.29
N SER A 87 -20.78 -12.84 -16.46
CA SER A 87 -22.13 -12.97 -15.92
C SER A 87 -22.43 -11.89 -14.88
N GLU A 88 -23.72 -11.65 -14.62
CA GLU A 88 -24.17 -10.78 -13.52
C GLU A 88 -23.61 -11.23 -12.17
N GLU A 89 -23.49 -12.54 -11.94
CA GLU A 89 -22.82 -13.09 -10.76
C GLU A 89 -21.33 -12.73 -10.72
N GLY A 90 -20.63 -12.82 -11.86
CA GLY A 90 -19.23 -12.41 -11.97
C GLY A 90 -19.01 -10.93 -11.64
N VAL A 91 -19.93 -10.07 -12.09
CA VAL A 91 -19.93 -8.64 -11.75
C VAL A 91 -20.14 -8.42 -10.25
N ASP A 92 -21.08 -9.14 -9.62
CA ASP A 92 -21.30 -9.02 -8.16
C ASP A 92 -20.08 -9.50 -7.37
N VAL A 93 -19.46 -10.61 -7.77
CA VAL A 93 -18.22 -11.11 -7.17
C VAL A 93 -17.09 -10.08 -7.31
N PHE A 94 -16.95 -9.44 -8.48
CA PHE A 94 -15.98 -8.35 -8.68
C PHE A 94 -16.23 -7.20 -7.71
N ARG A 95 -17.48 -6.72 -7.63
CA ARG A 95 -17.86 -5.62 -6.74
C ARG A 95 -17.51 -5.92 -5.28
N ARG A 96 -17.91 -7.09 -4.80
CA ARG A 96 -17.71 -7.53 -3.42
C ARG A 96 -16.24 -7.76 -3.09
N LYS A 97 -15.46 -8.26 -4.05
CA LYS A 97 -14.00 -8.42 -3.91
C LYS A 97 -13.32 -7.08 -3.67
N TRP A 98 -13.65 -6.06 -4.45
CA TRP A 98 -13.08 -4.71 -4.30
C TRP A 98 -13.56 -4.00 -3.03
N GLU A 99 -14.84 -4.12 -2.68
CA GLU A 99 -15.36 -3.61 -1.41
C GLU A 99 -14.63 -4.23 -0.20
N TYR A 100 -14.42 -5.55 -0.24
CA TYR A 100 -13.67 -6.26 0.79
C TYR A 100 -12.21 -5.84 0.82
N TYR A 101 -11.54 -5.71 -0.32
CA TYR A 101 -10.17 -5.20 -0.41
C TYR A 101 -10.02 -3.84 0.30
N PHE A 102 -10.84 -2.84 -0.04
CA PHE A 102 -10.74 -1.53 0.58
C PHE A 102 -10.96 -1.59 2.09
N THR A 103 -11.98 -2.32 2.54
CA THR A 103 -12.33 -2.42 3.96
C THR A 103 -11.27 -3.20 4.76
N TYR A 104 -10.75 -4.30 4.20
CA TYR A 104 -9.70 -5.11 4.81
C TYR A 104 -8.42 -4.31 5.00
N CYS A 105 -7.97 -3.60 3.96
CA CYS A 105 -6.79 -2.75 4.04
C CYS A 105 -7.01 -1.54 4.96
N GLU A 106 -8.19 -0.90 4.92
CA GLU A 106 -8.55 0.22 5.80
C GLU A 106 -8.38 -0.19 7.26
N ALA A 107 -8.93 -1.35 7.64
CA ALA A 107 -8.79 -1.91 8.98
C ALA A 107 -7.32 -2.19 9.32
N GLY A 108 -6.54 -2.72 8.36
CA GLY A 108 -5.10 -2.94 8.53
C GLY A 108 -4.33 -1.68 8.93
N PHE A 109 -4.57 -0.58 8.21
CA PHE A 109 -3.95 0.71 8.51
C PHE A 109 -4.50 1.35 9.80
N ALA A 110 -5.82 1.31 10.00
CA ALA A 110 -6.47 1.89 11.18
C ALA A 110 -6.04 1.20 12.49
N THR A 111 -5.71 -0.09 12.44
CA THR A 111 -5.23 -0.88 13.58
C THR A 111 -3.72 -0.93 13.71
N LYS A 112 -2.97 -0.19 12.86
CA LYS A 112 -1.51 -0.19 12.82
C LYS A 112 -0.88 -1.57 12.59
N THR A 113 -1.62 -2.49 11.98
CA THR A 113 -1.09 -3.77 11.51
C THR A 113 -0.48 -3.66 10.12
N LEU A 114 -0.79 -2.57 9.41
CA LEU A 114 -0.10 -2.05 8.24
C LEU A 114 0.46 -0.66 8.52
N GLY A 115 1.47 -0.27 7.75
CA GLY A 115 2.09 1.05 7.78
C GLY A 115 2.49 1.46 6.39
N ASP A 116 2.61 2.76 6.18
CA ASP A 116 3.05 3.36 4.92
C ASP A 116 4.14 4.37 5.27
N ALA A 117 5.30 4.25 4.66
CA ALA A 117 6.50 4.94 5.08
C ALA A 117 7.14 5.70 3.92
N ILE A 118 7.42 6.98 4.15
CA ILE A 118 8.27 7.80 3.28
C ILE A 118 9.68 7.76 3.89
N ILE A 119 10.66 7.32 3.11
CA ILE A 119 12.07 7.31 3.50
C ILE A 119 12.80 8.29 2.60
N THR A 120 13.36 9.34 3.19
CA THR A 120 14.24 10.29 2.51
C THR A 120 15.68 9.87 2.72
N VAL A 121 16.43 9.74 1.63
CA VAL A 121 17.85 9.41 1.63
C VAL A 121 18.65 10.46 0.86
N GLY A 122 19.83 10.79 1.38
CA GLY A 122 20.80 11.67 0.74
C GLY A 122 22.11 10.93 0.47
N ARG A 123 23.01 11.58 -0.28
CA ARG A 123 24.42 11.21 -0.30
C ARG A 123 25.20 12.22 0.54
N GLU A 124 26.42 11.88 0.90
CA GLU A 124 27.35 12.86 1.46
C GLU A 124 27.41 14.10 0.54
N GLY A 125 27.20 15.28 1.14
CA GLY A 125 27.17 16.54 0.38
C GLY A 125 25.86 16.85 -0.34
N ALA A 126 24.75 16.15 -0.06
CA ALA A 126 23.41 16.51 -0.53
C ALA A 126 22.88 17.79 0.18
N LEU A 127 23.55 18.92 -0.07
CA LEU A 127 23.28 20.21 0.58
C LEU A 127 21.88 20.75 0.28
N GLU A 128 21.25 20.31 -0.81
CA GLU A 128 19.86 20.64 -1.16
C GLU A 128 18.87 20.25 -0.06
N LEU A 129 19.19 19.24 0.75
CA LEU A 129 18.37 18.81 1.88
C LEU A 129 18.39 19.78 3.07
N MET A 130 19.33 20.74 3.07
CA MET A 130 19.40 21.82 4.05
C MET A 130 18.74 23.12 3.56
N GLU A 131 18.18 23.16 2.34
CA GLU A 131 17.52 24.36 1.84
C GLU A 131 16.35 24.78 2.74
N GLY A 132 16.34 26.06 3.14
CA GLY A 132 15.31 26.64 4.01
C GLY A 132 15.54 26.44 5.51
N ILE A 133 16.61 25.74 5.93
CA ILE A 133 17.06 25.72 7.32
C ILE A 133 17.89 27.00 7.56
N PRO A 134 17.49 27.88 8.50
CA PRO A 134 18.32 29.02 8.88
C PRO A 134 19.52 28.51 9.68
N LEU A 135 20.67 28.39 9.01
CA LEU A 135 21.96 28.04 9.63
C LEU A 135 22.62 29.26 10.28
#